data_AF-G3A0P5-F1
#
_entry.id   AF-G3A0P5-F1
#
_cell.length_a   1.000
_cell.length_b   1.000
_cell.length_c   1.000
_cell.angle_alpha   90.00
_cell.angle_beta   90.00
_cell.angle_gamma   90.00
#
_symmetry.space_group_name_H-M   'P 1'
#
loop_
_entity.id
_entity.type
_entity.pdbx_description
1 polymer ?
#
loop_
_entity_poly.entity_id
_entity_poly.type
_entity_poly.pdbx_seq_one_letter_code
_entity_poly.pdbx_strand_id
1 'polypeptide(L)'
;MDKGKLEKTIIEAFADVEVPPDWALVRSYEGHEPAEIEQIFRGKRSWTELGVKELDSEPALSLFSDEAWRYYLQAFMIHDLHGRLSHTEVVFHLTNGLCDDDREELVNPRRYGARTRWDSAVFRCSVFTRKQASAIVEYLKFKQEEEGERSYSFLLIQQALTNYWLARVQL
;
A
#
# COMPACT_ATOMS: atom_id res chain seq x y z
N MET A 1 6.05 -14.32 -13.25
CA MET A 1 6.70 -14.83 -12.01
C MET A 1 5.83 -15.89 -11.31
N ASP A 2 6.39 -16.82 -10.53
CA ASP A 2 5.61 -17.81 -9.75
C ASP A 2 4.93 -17.16 -8.52
N LYS A 3 3.60 -17.28 -8.41
CA LYS A 3 2.81 -16.65 -7.32
C LYS A 3 3.23 -17.15 -5.94
N GLY A 4 3.50 -18.45 -5.78
CA GLY A 4 3.90 -19.02 -4.49
C GLY A 4 5.25 -18.50 -4.00
N LYS A 5 6.21 -18.35 -4.91
CA LYS A 5 7.51 -17.72 -4.61
C LYS A 5 7.36 -16.24 -4.22
N LEU A 6 6.53 -15.49 -4.94
CA LEU A 6 6.28 -14.08 -4.61
C LEU A 6 5.59 -13.94 -3.25
N GLU A 7 4.57 -14.74 -2.96
CA GLU A 7 3.90 -14.75 -1.66
C GLU A 7 4.89 -15.00 -0.52
N LYS A 8 5.75 -16.02 -0.66
CA LYS A 8 6.81 -16.28 0.33
C LYS A 8 7.74 -15.09 0.51
N THR A 9 8.14 -14.44 -0.58
CA THR A 9 9.01 -13.26 -0.56
C THR A 9 8.34 -12.09 0.18
N ILE A 10 7.05 -11.87 -0.04
CA ILE A 10 6.26 -10.87 0.68
C ILE A 10 6.23 -11.20 2.18
N ILE A 11 5.84 -12.42 2.56
CA ILE A 11 5.77 -12.82 3.97
C ILE A 11 7.12 -12.64 4.67
N GLU A 12 8.22 -13.09 4.05
CA GLU A 12 9.55 -12.95 4.62
C GLU A 12 9.99 -11.49 4.76
N ALA A 13 9.60 -10.62 3.82
CA ALA A 13 9.96 -9.21 3.85
C ALA A 13 9.28 -8.41 4.98
N PHE A 14 8.13 -8.88 5.44
CA PHE A 14 7.32 -8.21 6.48
C PHE A 14 7.27 -8.98 7.81
N ALA A 15 8.02 -10.08 7.93
CA ALA A 15 8.01 -10.96 9.12
C ALA A 15 8.45 -10.27 10.43
N ASP A 16 9.23 -9.19 10.34
CA ASP A 16 9.75 -8.42 11.46
C ASP A 16 8.90 -7.19 11.82
N VAL A 17 7.77 -6.96 11.13
CA VAL A 17 6.90 -5.82 11.41
C VAL A 17 6.07 -6.11 12.65
N GLU A 18 6.21 -5.24 13.65
CA GLU A 18 5.40 -5.29 14.85
C GLU A 18 3.91 -5.03 14.54
N VAL A 19 3.05 -5.75 15.25
CA VAL A 19 1.60 -5.53 15.18
C VAL A 19 1.30 -4.11 15.67
N PRO A 20 0.52 -3.30 14.93
CA PRO A 20 0.14 -1.98 15.39
C PRO A 20 -0.67 -2.09 16.70
N PRO A 21 -0.42 -1.23 17.70
CA PRO A 21 -1.31 -1.13 18.84
C PRO A 21 -2.67 -0.57 18.41
N ASP A 22 -3.73 -0.86 19.16
CA ASP A 22 -5.11 -0.51 18.78
C ASP A 22 -5.34 1.01 18.64
N TRP A 23 -4.50 1.84 19.27
CA TRP A 23 -4.55 3.30 19.15
C TRP A 23 -3.84 3.85 17.90
N ALA A 24 -3.10 3.00 17.18
CA ALA A 24 -2.35 3.35 15.98
C ALA A 24 -2.86 2.58 14.77
N LEU A 25 -4.18 2.51 14.57
CA LEU A 25 -4.79 1.83 13.43
C LEU A 25 -5.10 2.79 12.27
N VAL A 26 -5.49 4.03 12.56
CA VAL A 26 -5.90 5.02 11.54
C VAL A 26 -5.13 6.32 11.69
N ARG A 27 -4.97 7.05 10.58
CA ARG A 27 -4.25 8.34 10.52
C ARG A 27 -5.14 9.59 10.62
N SER A 28 -6.46 9.40 10.69
CA SER A 28 -7.43 10.48 10.74
C SER A 28 -8.62 10.05 11.58
N TYR A 29 -9.26 11.02 12.24
CA TYR A 29 -10.53 10.86 12.96
C TYR A 29 -11.63 11.73 12.34
N GLU A 30 -11.41 12.24 11.13
CA GLU A 30 -12.40 13.04 10.41
C GLU A 30 -13.41 12.12 9.71
N GLY A 31 -14.70 12.35 9.95
CA GLY A 31 -15.77 11.51 9.42
C GLY A 31 -16.05 10.28 10.29
N HIS A 32 -16.89 9.37 9.77
CA HIS A 32 -17.26 8.13 10.47
C HIS A 32 -16.42 6.91 10.04
N GLU A 33 -15.95 6.90 8.79
CA GLU A 33 -15.18 5.79 8.20
C GLU A 33 -13.98 5.36 9.05
N PRO A 34 -13.17 6.25 9.67
CA PRO A 34 -12.04 5.80 10.49
C PRO A 34 -12.46 4.95 11.69
N ALA A 35 -13.59 5.25 12.31
CA ALA A 35 -14.09 4.47 13.44
C ALA A 35 -14.54 3.06 13.02
N GLU A 36 -15.09 2.94 11.80
CA GLU A 36 -15.47 1.64 11.22
C GLU A 36 -14.25 0.79 10.89
N ILE A 37 -13.21 1.40 10.30
CA ILE A 37 -11.93 0.73 10.04
C ILE A 37 -11.27 0.31 11.37
N GLU A 38 -11.20 1.19 12.37
CA GLU A 38 -10.68 0.80 13.69
C GLU A 38 -11.42 -0.41 14.25
N GLN A 39 -12.75 -0.46 14.14
CA GLN A 39 -13.54 -1.57 14.67
C GLN A 39 -13.21 -2.91 13.99
N ILE A 40 -12.94 -2.91 12.69
CA ILE A 40 -12.59 -4.13 11.93
C ILE A 40 -11.24 -4.70 12.39
N PHE A 41 -10.25 -3.83 12.59
CA PHE A 41 -8.86 -4.23 12.85
C PHE A 41 -8.50 -4.30 14.34
N ARG A 42 -9.33 -3.75 15.23
CA ARG A 42 -9.10 -3.75 16.69
C ARG A 42 -8.94 -5.16 17.24
N GLY A 43 -7.89 -5.36 18.03
CA GLY A 43 -7.57 -6.61 18.70
C GLY A 43 -7.03 -7.71 17.77
N LYS A 44 -6.87 -7.46 16.47
CA LYS A 44 -6.29 -8.42 15.52
C LYS A 44 -4.78 -8.45 15.71
N ARG A 45 -4.27 -9.58 16.20
CA ARG A 45 -2.84 -9.74 16.54
C ARG A 45 -2.03 -10.43 15.44
N SER A 46 -2.71 -11.01 14.46
CA SER A 46 -2.08 -11.53 13.25
C SER A 46 -2.84 -11.06 12.02
N TRP A 47 -2.12 -10.62 10.99
CA TRP A 47 -2.71 -10.32 9.69
C TRP A 47 -3.35 -11.56 9.05
N THR A 48 -2.93 -12.77 9.43
CA THR A 48 -3.52 -14.04 8.95
C THR A 48 -4.92 -14.32 9.51
N GLU A 49 -5.33 -13.60 10.56
CA GLU A 49 -6.69 -13.69 11.13
C GLU A 49 -7.72 -12.91 10.31
N LEU A 50 -7.26 -12.10 9.35
CA LEU A 50 -8.12 -11.28 8.50
C LEU A 50 -8.57 -12.10 7.29
N GLY A 51 -9.88 -12.19 7.10
CA GLY A 51 -10.46 -12.73 5.89
C GLY A 51 -10.50 -11.71 4.76
N VAL A 52 -10.88 -12.17 3.57
CA VAL A 52 -11.11 -11.32 2.40
C VAL A 52 -12.12 -10.21 2.71
N LYS A 53 -13.17 -10.51 3.48
CA LYS A 53 -14.23 -9.54 3.76
C LYS A 53 -13.71 -8.34 4.57
N GLU A 54 -12.88 -8.60 5.58
CA GLU A 54 -12.27 -7.56 6.39
C GLU A 54 -11.26 -6.75 5.58
N LEU A 55 -10.44 -7.41 4.76
CA LEU A 55 -9.45 -6.74 3.92
C LEU A 55 -10.12 -5.91 2.82
N ASP A 56 -11.18 -6.42 2.19
CA ASP A 56 -11.87 -5.74 1.09
C ASP A 56 -12.87 -4.68 1.57
N SER A 57 -12.75 -4.22 2.82
CA SER A 57 -13.53 -3.13 3.39
C SER A 57 -12.86 -1.79 3.08
N GLU A 58 -13.36 -1.08 2.07
CA GLU A 58 -12.92 0.28 1.79
C GLU A 58 -13.38 1.26 2.87
N PRO A 59 -12.59 2.31 3.18
CA PRO A 59 -11.34 2.71 2.54
C PRO A 59 -10.10 2.34 3.41
N ALA A 60 -10.01 1.11 3.92
CA ALA A 60 -8.99 0.67 4.90
C ALA A 60 -7.56 1.16 4.57
N LEU A 61 -7.05 0.82 3.39
CA LEU A 61 -5.70 1.22 2.99
C LEU A 61 -5.53 2.75 3.03
N SER A 62 -6.50 3.54 2.57
CA SER A 62 -6.46 5.02 2.63
C SER A 62 -6.43 5.59 4.04
N LEU A 63 -7.00 4.90 5.03
CA LEU A 63 -7.15 5.42 6.38
C LEU A 63 -6.14 4.89 7.37
N PHE A 64 -5.40 3.84 7.03
CA PHE A 64 -4.37 3.32 7.92
C PHE A 64 -3.35 4.36 8.35
N SER A 65 -2.97 4.27 9.62
CA SER A 65 -1.74 4.86 10.17
C SER A 65 -0.51 4.28 9.45
N ASP A 66 0.65 4.87 9.70
CA ASP A 66 1.92 4.38 9.17
C ASP A 66 2.24 2.97 9.68
N GLU A 67 1.93 2.69 10.95
CA GLU A 67 2.10 1.38 11.60
C GLU A 67 1.17 0.33 10.97
N ALA A 68 -0.12 0.63 10.84
CA ALA A 68 -1.10 -0.28 10.26
C ALA A 68 -0.87 -0.50 8.77
N TRP A 69 -0.49 0.55 8.04
CA TRP A 69 -0.11 0.46 6.63
C TRP A 69 1.08 -0.47 6.45
N ARG A 70 2.13 -0.30 7.26
CA ARG A 70 3.32 -1.14 7.18
C ARG A 70 3.04 -2.60 7.55
N TYR A 71 2.22 -2.84 8.57
CA TYR A 71 1.94 -4.20 9.04
C TYR A 71 0.96 -4.97 8.14
N TYR A 72 -0.17 -4.36 7.78
CA TYR A 72 -1.25 -5.06 7.08
C TYR A 72 -1.07 -5.13 5.56
N LEU A 73 -0.26 -4.26 4.92
CA LEU A 73 -0.10 -4.25 3.46
C LEU A 73 0.24 -5.64 2.88
N GLN A 74 1.02 -6.46 3.59
CA GLN A 74 1.35 -7.81 3.14
C GLN A 74 0.10 -8.68 2.90
N ALA A 75 -0.92 -8.59 3.77
CA ALA A 75 -2.16 -9.34 3.61
C ALA A 75 -2.91 -8.89 2.36
N PHE A 76 -2.98 -7.57 2.13
CA PHE A 76 -3.59 -7.01 0.93
C PHE A 76 -2.87 -7.48 -0.34
N MET A 77 -1.54 -7.39 -0.39
CA MET A 77 -0.75 -7.84 -1.55
C MET A 77 -0.95 -9.34 -1.82
N ILE A 78 -0.98 -10.18 -0.78
CA ILE A 78 -1.19 -11.63 -0.92
C ILE A 78 -2.60 -11.93 -1.43
N HIS A 79 -3.63 -11.27 -0.88
CA HIS A 79 -5.00 -11.49 -1.34
C HIS A 79 -5.23 -10.95 -2.76
N ASP A 80 -4.64 -9.81 -3.13
CA ASP A 80 -4.65 -9.29 -4.50
C ASP A 80 -3.91 -10.20 -5.48
N LEU A 81 -2.74 -10.72 -5.09
CA LEU A 81 -1.94 -11.66 -5.88
C LEU A 81 -2.77 -12.88 -6.31
N HIS A 82 -3.70 -13.32 -5.46
CA HIS A 82 -4.62 -14.42 -5.70
C HIS A 82 -5.97 -14.00 -6.29
N GLY A 83 -6.16 -12.73 -6.64
CA GLY A 83 -7.39 -12.21 -7.24
C GLY A 83 -8.60 -12.29 -6.31
N ARG A 84 -8.39 -12.18 -4.99
CA ARG A 84 -9.46 -12.36 -3.98
C ARG A 84 -10.12 -11.06 -3.57
N LEU A 85 -9.49 -9.91 -3.77
CA LEU A 85 -10.06 -8.60 -3.48
C LEU A 85 -10.96 -8.16 -4.64
N SER A 86 -12.10 -7.56 -4.34
CA SER A 86 -13.06 -7.10 -5.35
C SER A 86 -13.12 -5.58 -5.46
N HIS A 87 -12.83 -4.85 -4.37
CA HIS A 87 -12.97 -3.39 -4.30
C HIS A 87 -11.63 -2.72 -4.01
N THR A 88 -10.85 -3.27 -3.08
CA THR A 88 -9.59 -2.64 -2.67
C THR A 88 -8.53 -2.71 -3.77
N GLU A 89 -8.09 -1.55 -4.25
CA GLU A 89 -7.07 -1.44 -5.29
C GLU A 89 -5.66 -1.29 -4.70
N VAL A 90 -4.99 -2.41 -4.44
CA VAL A 90 -3.64 -2.41 -3.84
C VAL A 90 -2.62 -1.70 -4.72
N VAL A 91 -2.69 -1.89 -6.05
CA VAL A 91 -1.80 -1.22 -7.01
C VAL A 91 -1.97 0.30 -6.93
N PHE A 92 -3.21 0.81 -6.87
CA PHE A 92 -3.48 2.24 -6.75
C PHE A 92 -2.79 2.83 -5.52
N HIS A 93 -2.87 2.18 -4.36
CA HIS A 93 -2.22 2.68 -3.14
C HIS A 93 -0.69 2.65 -3.16
N LEU A 94 -0.08 1.87 -4.06
CA LEU A 94 1.36 1.79 -4.25
C LEU A 94 1.89 2.65 -5.41
N THR A 95 1.01 3.23 -6.24
CA THR A 95 1.40 4.04 -7.41
C THR A 95 0.86 5.48 -7.36
N ASN A 96 -0.29 5.70 -6.72
CA ASN A 96 -0.93 7.01 -6.65
C ASN A 96 -0.06 8.03 -5.91
N GLY A 97 0.19 9.17 -6.55
CA GLY A 97 1.10 10.19 -6.02
C GLY A 97 2.57 9.96 -6.41
N LEU A 98 2.91 8.87 -7.11
CA LEU A 98 4.29 8.56 -7.54
C LEU A 98 4.47 8.65 -9.06
N CYS A 99 3.50 9.19 -9.79
CA CYS A 99 3.58 9.42 -11.22
C CYS A 99 4.08 10.85 -11.51
N ASP A 100 4.46 11.12 -12.76
CA ASP A 100 5.07 12.42 -13.12
C ASP A 100 4.09 13.59 -12.93
N ASP A 101 2.81 13.39 -13.25
CA ASP A 101 1.76 14.39 -13.08
C ASP A 101 1.53 14.77 -11.60
N ASP A 102 1.88 13.90 -10.65
CA ASP A 102 1.71 14.13 -9.21
C ASP A 102 2.79 15.05 -8.60
N ARG A 103 3.87 15.34 -9.34
CA ARG A 103 5.04 16.09 -8.83
C ARG A 103 4.73 17.53 -8.48
N GLU A 104 3.83 18.16 -9.21
CA GLU A 104 3.49 19.58 -9.04
C GLU A 104 2.05 19.79 -8.54
N GLU A 105 1.22 18.75 -8.54
CA GLU A 105 -0.16 18.83 -8.05
C GLU A 105 -0.20 19.00 -6.53
N LEU A 106 -0.75 20.12 -6.05
CA LEU A 106 -0.86 20.43 -4.63
C LEU A 106 -2.02 19.68 -3.95
N VAL A 107 -1.77 19.09 -2.79
CA VAL A 107 -2.81 18.48 -1.94
C VAL A 107 -3.43 19.56 -1.08
N ASN A 108 -4.70 19.90 -1.33
CA ASN A 108 -5.48 20.88 -0.57
C ASN A 108 -4.62 22.05 -0.03
N PRO A 109 -4.24 23.02 -0.88
CA PRO A 109 -3.29 24.08 -0.52
C PRO A 109 -3.70 24.89 0.70
N ARG A 110 -5.01 25.01 0.95
CA ARG A 110 -5.56 25.72 2.11
C ARG A 110 -5.20 25.03 3.44
N ARG A 111 -5.08 23.69 3.43
CA ARG A 111 -4.80 22.88 4.61
C ARG A 111 -3.32 22.53 4.74
N TYR A 112 -2.66 22.20 3.63
CA TYR A 112 -1.30 21.65 3.63
C TYR A 112 -0.25 22.54 2.95
N GLY A 113 -0.62 23.77 2.57
CA GLY A 113 0.29 24.74 1.98
C GLY A 113 0.84 24.25 0.63
N ALA A 114 2.16 24.21 0.50
CA ALA A 114 2.86 23.81 -0.73
C ALA A 114 3.07 22.30 -0.87
N ARG A 115 2.45 21.47 -0.01
CA ARG A 115 2.61 20.01 -0.08
C ARG A 115 2.00 19.46 -1.38
N THR A 116 2.80 18.76 -2.15
CA THR A 116 2.36 18.09 -3.38
C THR A 116 1.79 16.70 -3.10
N ARG A 117 1.13 16.10 -4.10
CA ARG A 117 0.73 14.69 -4.07
C ARG A 117 1.95 13.80 -3.96
N TRP A 118 3.01 14.15 -4.68
CA TRP A 118 4.33 13.52 -4.57
C TRP A 118 4.87 13.52 -3.15
N ASP A 119 4.93 14.68 -2.49
CA ASP A 119 5.43 14.78 -1.11
C ASP A 119 4.64 13.87 -0.16
N SER A 120 3.31 13.84 -0.34
CA SER A 120 2.41 13.03 0.47
C SER A 120 2.62 11.52 0.25
N ALA A 121 2.81 11.10 -1.00
CA ALA A 121 3.02 9.70 -1.35
C ALA A 121 4.42 9.20 -0.94
N VAL A 122 5.47 10.01 -1.16
CA VAL A 122 6.83 9.72 -0.70
C VAL A 122 6.85 9.58 0.82
N PHE A 123 6.24 10.50 1.56
CA PHE A 123 6.15 10.40 3.02
C PHE A 123 5.46 9.10 3.44
N ARG A 124 4.28 8.80 2.89
CA ARG A 124 3.50 7.59 3.22
C ARG A 124 4.25 6.30 2.91
N CYS A 125 4.97 6.25 1.79
CA CYS A 125 5.74 5.08 1.38
C CYS A 125 7.15 5.02 2.00
N SER A 126 7.54 6.03 2.80
CA SER A 126 8.88 6.08 3.39
C SER A 126 9.08 5.08 4.52
N VAL A 127 7.98 4.59 5.11
CA VAL A 127 7.95 3.66 6.26
C VAL A 127 8.53 2.28 5.94
N PHE A 128 8.59 1.90 4.66
CA PHE A 128 9.06 0.58 4.25
C PHE A 128 10.57 0.47 4.23
N THR A 129 11.11 -0.59 4.84
CA THR A 129 12.54 -0.90 4.75
C THR A 129 12.93 -1.27 3.32
N ARG A 130 14.23 -1.30 3.01
CA ARG A 130 14.73 -1.79 1.72
C ARG A 130 14.21 -3.19 1.38
N LYS A 131 14.16 -4.10 2.37
CA LYS A 131 13.65 -5.47 2.22
C LYS A 131 12.17 -5.46 1.80
N GLN A 132 11.36 -4.64 2.46
CA GLN A 132 9.93 -4.46 2.18
C GLN A 132 9.70 -3.82 0.81
N ALA A 133 10.46 -2.78 0.48
CA ALA A 133 10.43 -2.15 -0.84
C ALA A 133 10.81 -3.14 -1.96
N SER A 134 11.73 -4.08 -1.72
CA SER A 134 12.07 -5.13 -2.68
C SER A 134 10.89 -6.04 -2.98
N ALA A 135 10.17 -6.49 -1.95
CA ALA A 135 8.96 -7.30 -2.14
C ALA A 135 7.85 -6.51 -2.86
N ILE A 136 7.68 -5.22 -2.54
CA ILE A 136 6.73 -4.34 -3.23
C ILE A 136 7.11 -4.17 -4.71
N VAL A 137 8.40 -4.01 -5.06
CA VAL A 137 8.87 -3.95 -6.45
C VAL A 137 8.55 -5.23 -7.19
N GLU A 138 8.81 -6.40 -6.59
CA GLU A 138 8.50 -7.70 -7.21
C GLU A 138 6.99 -7.87 -7.42
N TYR A 139 6.18 -7.48 -6.43
CA TYR A 139 4.71 -7.46 -6.54
C TYR A 139 4.24 -6.54 -7.67
N LEU A 140 4.73 -5.30 -7.74
CA LEU A 140 4.34 -4.35 -8.78
C LEU A 140 4.74 -4.84 -10.17
N LYS A 141 5.94 -5.41 -10.34
CA LYS A 141 6.36 -6.03 -11.61
C LYS A 141 5.45 -7.19 -12.01
N PHE A 142 5.04 -8.01 -11.04
CA PHE A 142 4.07 -9.06 -11.28
C PHE A 142 2.74 -8.52 -11.79
N LYS A 143 2.18 -7.50 -11.11
CA LYS A 143 0.93 -6.85 -11.54
C LYS A 143 1.07 -6.20 -12.91
N GLN A 144 2.22 -5.60 -13.20
CA GLN A 144 2.51 -5.01 -14.51
C GLN A 144 2.49 -6.07 -15.62
N GLU A 145 3.06 -7.26 -15.39
CA GLU A 145 3.00 -8.39 -16.32
C GLU A 145 1.55 -8.88 -16.54
N GLU A 146 0.70 -8.90 -15.50
CA GLU A 146 -0.71 -9.32 -15.60
C GLU A 146 -1.60 -8.33 -16.37
N GLU A 147 -1.38 -7.03 -16.18
CA GLU A 147 -2.18 -5.93 -16.74
C GLU A 147 -2.03 -5.79 -18.27
N GLY A 148 -0.86 -6.13 -18.80
CA GLY A 148 -0.50 -6.00 -20.22
C GLY A 148 -0.18 -4.57 -20.65
N GLU A 149 0.73 -4.41 -21.63
CA GLU A 149 1.36 -3.12 -22.01
C GLU A 149 0.39 -2.00 -22.43
N ARG A 150 -0.86 -2.33 -22.77
CA ARG A 150 -1.87 -1.36 -23.21
C ARG A 150 -2.76 -0.84 -22.08
N SER A 151 -2.67 -1.41 -20.87
CA SER A 151 -3.52 -0.96 -19.77
C SER A 151 -2.99 0.34 -19.16
N TYR A 152 -3.91 1.14 -18.63
CA TYR A 152 -3.55 2.37 -17.91
C TYR A 152 -2.71 2.04 -16.66
N SER A 153 -3.06 0.97 -15.94
CA SER A 153 -2.32 0.48 -14.77
C SER A 153 -0.88 0.11 -15.11
N PHE A 154 -0.60 -0.45 -16.29
CA PHE A 154 0.76 -0.76 -16.72
C PHE A 154 1.67 0.47 -16.70
N LEU A 155 1.18 1.61 -17.22
CA LEU A 155 1.91 2.87 -17.27
C LEU A 155 2.10 3.47 -15.88
N LEU A 156 1.07 3.46 -15.04
CA LEU A 156 1.18 3.95 -13.66
C LEU A 156 2.20 3.16 -12.85
N ILE A 157 2.19 1.82 -12.98
CA ILE A 157 3.16 0.95 -12.33
C ILE A 157 4.58 1.27 -12.86
N GLN A 158 4.75 1.43 -14.17
CA GLN A 158 6.04 1.75 -14.77
C GLN A 158 6.64 3.06 -14.20
N GLN A 159 5.82 4.11 -14.13
CA GLN A 159 6.23 5.40 -13.60
C GLN A 159 6.57 5.30 -12.10
N ALA A 160 5.68 4.75 -11.28
CA ALA A 160 5.93 4.61 -9.84
C ALA A 160 7.19 3.76 -9.53
N LEU A 161 7.42 2.68 -10.30
CA LEU A 161 8.63 1.88 -10.21
C LEU A 161 9.88 2.72 -10.50
N THR A 162 9.87 3.46 -11.60
CA THR A 162 11.03 4.26 -12.06
C THR A 162 11.30 5.45 -11.13
N ASN A 163 10.24 6.14 -10.73
CA ASN A 163 10.32 7.38 -9.98
C ASN A 163 10.69 7.19 -8.51
N TYR A 164 10.27 6.08 -7.89
CA TYR A 164 10.41 5.88 -6.45
C TYR A 164 10.91 4.49 -6.07
N TRP A 165 10.18 3.43 -6.44
CA TRP A 165 10.41 2.11 -5.83
C TRP A 165 11.75 1.47 -6.20
N LEU A 166 12.22 1.62 -7.45
CA LEU A 166 13.51 1.06 -7.87
C LEU A 166 14.70 1.76 -7.20
N ALA A 167 14.59 3.06 -6.89
CA ALA A 167 15.64 3.75 -6.12
C ALA A 167 15.69 3.23 -4.67
N ARG A 168 14.54 2.93 -4.06
CA ARG A 168 14.42 2.41 -2.68
C ARG A 168 15.10 1.06 -2.46
N VAL A 169 15.33 0.28 -3.52
CA VAL A 169 16.01 -1.02 -3.43
C VAL A 169 17.51 -0.96 -3.75
N GLN A 170 18.00 0.15 -4.31
CA GLN A 170 19.41 0.33 -4.66
C GLN A 170 20.21 0.97 -3.52
N LEU A 171 19.59 1.90 -2.79
CA LEU A 171 20.11 2.56 -1.59
C LEU A 171 20.29 1.58 -0.43
#